data_AF-A0A9N8E7J5-F1
#
_entry.id   AF-A0A9N8E7J5-F1
#
_cell.length_a   1.000
_cell.length_b   1.000
_cell.length_c   1.000
_cell.angle_alpha   90.00
_cell.angle_beta   90.00
_cell.angle_gamma   90.00
#
_symmetry.space_group_name_H-M   'P 1'
#
loop_
_entity.id
_entity.type
_entity.pdbx_description
1 polymer ?
#
loop_
_entity_poly.entity_id
_entity_poly.type
_entity_poly.pdbx_seq_one_letter_code
_entity_poly.pdbx_strand_id
1 'polypeptide(L)'
;MLSSLGFRTTDTLIALCGTATGLRSFSLKMVPELQDGNLAKFVRTAVNSHKNLRTLRIESYDLGLATCEALACTLKQSQTLKALRLSLCPSMDDVLPLIKALQSPRAGLEELVFHVDYLSERLGDRKHFLNCTAEMLRTNYTLKCIRGISWGATHTIIPFYLQLNHVGRARLLGSDTAQPKDWIDTLIANRHDTRVVHYLLLSNPTICTSSIFAA
;
A
#
# COMPACT_ATOMS: atom_id res chain seq x y z
N MET A 1 -11.10 22.63 -32.23
CA MET A 1 -12.02 21.49 -32.50
C MET A 1 -11.54 20.14 -31.93
N LEU A 2 -10.27 19.97 -31.53
CA LEU A 2 -9.78 18.68 -30.96
C LEU A 2 -10.11 18.47 -29.46
N SER A 3 -10.47 19.52 -28.71
CA SER A 3 -10.80 19.40 -27.28
C SER A 3 -12.13 18.69 -27.02
N SER A 4 -13.10 18.72 -27.95
CA SER A 4 -14.43 18.13 -27.71
C SER A 4 -14.48 16.60 -27.85
N LEU A 5 -13.53 15.98 -28.57
CA LEU A 5 -13.42 14.52 -28.63
C LEU A 5 -12.84 13.93 -27.34
N GLY A 6 -11.85 14.59 -26.72
CA GLY A 6 -11.16 14.11 -25.51
C GLY A 6 -12.03 14.04 -24.25
N PHE A 7 -13.00 14.95 -24.09
CA PHE A 7 -13.95 14.90 -22.98
C PHE A 7 -14.94 13.74 -23.14
N ARG A 8 -15.42 13.46 -24.35
CA ARG A 8 -16.34 12.36 -24.61
C ARG A 8 -15.69 10.99 -24.42
N THR A 9 -14.42 10.82 -24.81
CA THR A 9 -13.70 9.55 -24.62
C THR A 9 -13.39 9.28 -23.14
N THR A 10 -13.03 10.30 -22.37
CA THR A 10 -12.75 10.18 -20.94
C THR A 10 -13.97 9.75 -20.13
N ASP A 11 -15.10 10.42 -20.31
CA ASP A 11 -16.34 10.07 -19.60
C ASP A 11 -16.84 8.68 -20.01
N THR A 12 -16.66 8.30 -21.28
CA THR A 12 -16.99 6.96 -21.77
C THR A 12 -16.10 5.89 -21.11
N LEU A 13 -14.80 6.13 -20.97
CA LEU A 13 -13.88 5.22 -20.27
C LEU A 13 -14.25 5.06 -18.79
N ILE A 14 -14.60 6.15 -18.11
CA ILE A 14 -15.05 6.12 -16.72
C ILE A 14 -16.37 5.34 -16.59
N ALA A 15 -17.33 5.58 -17.49
CA ALA A 15 -18.60 4.88 -17.51
C ALA A 15 -18.44 3.38 -17.81
N LEU A 16 -17.61 3.01 -18.79
CA LEU A 16 -17.28 1.62 -19.11
C LEU A 16 -16.61 0.93 -17.92
N CYS A 17 -15.70 1.61 -17.24
CA CYS A 17 -15.12 1.10 -16.01
C CYS A 17 -16.21 0.85 -14.97
N GLY A 18 -17.15 1.78 -14.76
CA GLY A 18 -18.22 1.61 -13.78
C GLY A 18 -19.19 0.45 -14.06
N THR A 19 -19.33 -0.01 -15.30
CA THR A 19 -20.31 -1.02 -15.72
C THR A 19 -19.76 -2.44 -15.77
N ALA A 20 -18.44 -2.61 -15.79
CA ALA A 20 -17.82 -3.93 -15.77
C ALA A 20 -18.08 -4.63 -14.42
N THR A 21 -18.41 -5.92 -14.45
CA THR A 21 -18.66 -6.72 -13.24
C THR A 21 -17.57 -7.77 -13.05
N GLY A 22 -17.30 -8.15 -11.80
CA GLY A 22 -16.37 -9.25 -11.49
C GLY A 22 -14.87 -8.95 -11.71
N LEU A 23 -14.48 -7.71 -12.03
CA LEU A 23 -13.08 -7.35 -12.23
C LEU A 23 -12.26 -7.57 -10.96
N ARG A 24 -11.17 -8.35 -11.11
CA ARG A 24 -10.17 -8.62 -10.05
C ARG A 24 -8.88 -7.86 -10.26
N SER A 25 -8.56 -7.49 -11.50
CA SER A 25 -7.37 -6.71 -11.84
C SER A 25 -7.74 -5.66 -12.86
N PHE A 26 -7.24 -4.45 -12.67
CA PHE A 26 -7.39 -3.36 -13.61
C PHE A 26 -6.04 -2.71 -13.87
N SER A 27 -5.73 -2.44 -15.14
CA SER A 27 -4.52 -1.73 -15.55
C SER A 27 -4.87 -0.62 -16.51
N LEU A 28 -4.57 0.62 -16.11
CA LEU A 28 -4.60 1.78 -16.99
C LEU A 28 -3.16 2.14 -17.36
N LYS A 29 -2.86 2.18 -18.66
CA LYS A 29 -1.53 2.50 -19.16
C LYS A 29 -1.61 3.56 -20.25
N MET A 30 -0.86 4.63 -20.06
CA MET A 30 -0.49 5.60 -21.10
C MET A 30 -1.69 6.10 -21.89
N VAL A 31 -2.68 6.66 -21.18
CA VAL A 31 -3.86 7.29 -21.78
C VAL A 31 -3.67 8.81 -21.71
N PRO A 32 -3.15 9.46 -22.77
CA PRO A 32 -2.72 10.86 -22.72
C PRO A 32 -3.88 11.84 -22.46
N GLU A 33 -5.11 11.43 -22.74
CA GLU A 33 -6.30 12.24 -22.52
C GLU A 33 -6.69 12.32 -21.04
N LEU A 34 -6.20 11.40 -20.20
CA LEU A 34 -6.49 11.34 -18.77
C LEU A 34 -5.50 12.18 -17.97
N GLN A 35 -5.75 13.48 -17.96
CA GLN A 35 -5.14 14.43 -17.03
C GLN A 35 -5.45 14.08 -15.56
N ASP A 36 -4.62 14.56 -14.63
CA ASP A 36 -4.67 14.20 -13.19
C ASP A 36 -6.10 14.27 -12.59
N GLY A 37 -6.85 15.34 -12.86
CA GLY A 37 -8.21 15.47 -12.34
C GLY A 37 -9.20 14.43 -12.88
N ASN A 38 -9.06 14.03 -14.14
CA ASN A 38 -9.90 12.99 -14.75
C ASN A 38 -9.42 11.59 -14.34
N LEU A 39 -8.12 11.40 -14.19
CA LEU A 39 -7.53 10.18 -13.65
C LEU A 39 -7.98 9.94 -12.20
N ALA A 40 -8.07 11.00 -11.39
CA ALA A 40 -8.61 10.94 -10.04
C ALA A 40 -10.08 10.46 -10.01
N LYS A 41 -10.92 10.97 -10.93
CA LYS A 41 -12.31 10.49 -11.10
C LYS A 41 -12.34 9.03 -11.52
N PHE A 42 -11.49 8.66 -12.49
CA PHE A 42 -11.37 7.30 -12.98
C PHE A 42 -11.05 6.32 -11.84
N VAL A 43 -10.04 6.61 -11.02
CA VAL A 43 -9.64 5.77 -9.87
C VAL A 43 -10.78 5.59 -8.88
N ARG A 44 -11.51 6.68 -8.56
CA ARG A 44 -12.67 6.60 -7.67
C ARG A 44 -13.71 5.64 -8.21
N THR A 45 -14.05 5.75 -9.48
CA THR A 45 -15.01 4.86 -10.13
C THR A 45 -14.51 3.42 -10.13
N ALA A 46 -13.27 3.16 -10.55
CA ALA A 46 -12.70 1.82 -10.62
C ALA A 46 -12.73 1.09 -9.28
N VAL A 47 -12.30 1.74 -8.20
CA VAL A 47 -12.26 1.09 -6.89
C VAL A 47 -13.66 0.95 -6.28
N ASN A 48 -14.54 1.95 -6.48
CA ASN A 48 -15.86 1.94 -5.86
C ASN A 48 -16.84 0.98 -6.54
N SER A 49 -16.78 0.87 -7.87
CA SER A 49 -17.66 0.01 -8.66
C SER A 49 -17.25 -1.47 -8.60
N HIS A 50 -15.99 -1.78 -8.32
CA HIS A 50 -15.49 -3.15 -8.32
C HIS A 50 -15.13 -3.65 -6.93
N LYS A 51 -16.12 -4.16 -6.20
CA LYS A 51 -15.92 -4.73 -4.85
C LYS A 51 -14.98 -5.93 -4.81
N ASN A 52 -14.69 -6.54 -5.96
CA ASN A 52 -13.77 -7.68 -6.06
C ASN A 52 -12.37 -7.30 -6.55
N LEU A 53 -12.08 -6.01 -6.77
CA LEU A 53 -10.81 -5.56 -7.32
C LEU A 53 -9.67 -5.84 -6.33
N ARG A 54 -8.72 -6.68 -6.75
CA ARG A 54 -7.52 -7.06 -5.98
C ARG A 54 -6.28 -6.28 -6.40
N THR A 55 -6.20 -5.89 -7.67
CA THR A 55 -5.02 -5.21 -8.21
C THR A 55 -5.42 -4.01 -9.05
N LEU A 56 -4.79 -2.87 -8.79
CA LEU A 56 -4.90 -1.66 -9.60
C LEU A 56 -3.50 -1.25 -10.05
N ARG A 57 -3.30 -1.13 -11.37
CA ARG A 57 -2.09 -0.56 -11.97
C ARG A 57 -2.45 0.71 -12.71
N ILE A 58 -1.69 1.77 -12.46
CA ILE A 58 -1.80 3.07 -13.14
C ILE A 58 -0.41 3.46 -13.64
N GLU A 59 -0.35 3.82 -14.90
CA GLU A 59 0.86 4.29 -15.58
C GLU A 59 0.43 5.47 -16.45
N SER A 60 0.77 6.69 -16.05
CA SER A 60 0.35 7.93 -16.71
C SER A 60 1.35 9.05 -16.45
N TYR A 61 1.62 9.89 -17.46
CA TYR A 61 2.45 11.09 -17.31
C TYR A 61 1.81 12.17 -16.44
N ASP A 62 0.48 12.16 -16.34
CA ASP A 62 -0.30 13.14 -15.57
C ASP A 62 -0.73 12.59 -14.20
N LEU A 63 -0.07 11.55 -13.69
CA LEU A 63 -0.30 11.11 -12.32
C LEU A 63 0.17 12.22 -11.39
N GLY A 64 -0.74 12.84 -10.63
CA GLY A 64 -0.45 13.98 -9.76
C GLY A 64 -1.10 13.85 -8.38
N LEU A 65 -1.14 14.97 -7.66
CA LEU A 65 -1.71 15.07 -6.32
C LEU A 65 -3.18 14.64 -6.29
N ALA A 66 -4.00 15.07 -7.25
CA ALA A 66 -5.44 14.79 -7.22
C ALA A 66 -5.71 13.28 -7.35
N THR A 67 -4.94 12.59 -8.19
CA THR A 67 -5.01 11.13 -8.30
C THR A 67 -4.55 10.46 -7.02
N CYS A 68 -3.45 10.89 -6.39
CA CYS A 68 -2.96 10.34 -5.13
C CYS A 68 -3.95 10.55 -3.98
N GLU A 69 -4.61 11.70 -3.89
CA GLU A 69 -5.70 11.94 -2.92
C GLU A 69 -6.92 11.07 -3.19
N ALA A 70 -7.29 10.86 -4.47
CA ALA A 70 -8.34 9.93 -4.83
C ALA A 70 -8.00 8.48 -4.44
N LEU A 71 -6.76 8.04 -4.67
CA LEU A 71 -6.25 6.75 -4.22
C LEU A 71 -6.29 6.64 -2.69
N ALA A 72 -5.88 7.69 -1.98
CA ALA A 72 -5.92 7.76 -0.52
C ALA A 72 -7.35 7.59 0.03
N CYS A 73 -8.33 8.28 -0.55
CA CYS A 73 -9.74 8.13 -0.17
C CYS A 73 -10.29 6.74 -0.49
N THR A 74 -10.00 6.22 -1.68
CA THR A 74 -10.52 4.92 -2.13
C THR A 74 -9.93 3.75 -1.35
N LEU A 75 -8.65 3.80 -0.96
CA LEU A 75 -8.03 2.77 -0.12
C LEU A 75 -8.68 2.64 1.26
N LYS A 76 -9.12 3.74 1.86
CA LYS A 76 -9.84 3.71 3.15
C LYS A 76 -11.20 3.01 3.05
N GLN A 77 -11.78 2.97 1.85
CA GLN A 77 -13.09 2.40 1.57
C GLN A 77 -13.01 0.99 0.98
N SER A 78 -11.90 0.65 0.32
CA SER A 78 -11.69 -0.65 -0.30
C SER A 78 -11.25 -1.68 0.72
N GLN A 79 -11.99 -2.80 0.79
CA GLN A 79 -11.61 -3.95 1.61
C GLN A 79 -10.91 -5.06 0.83
N THR A 80 -10.87 -4.95 -0.50
CA THR A 80 -10.41 -6.03 -1.38
C THR A 80 -9.12 -5.73 -2.12
N LEU A 81 -8.78 -4.45 -2.31
CA LEU A 81 -7.55 -4.08 -3.01
C LEU A 81 -6.32 -4.53 -2.22
N LYS A 82 -5.48 -5.36 -2.85
CA LYS A 82 -4.27 -5.96 -2.26
C LYS A 82 -2.99 -5.42 -2.86
N ALA A 83 -2.99 -5.02 -4.12
CA ALA A 83 -1.82 -4.50 -4.81
C ALA A 83 -2.14 -3.21 -5.57
N LEU A 84 -1.33 -2.18 -5.33
CA LEU A 84 -1.37 -0.90 -6.04
C LEU A 84 -0.03 -0.67 -6.71
N ARG A 85 -0.03 -0.46 -8.02
CA ARG A 85 1.17 -0.22 -8.81
C ARG A 85 1.03 1.11 -9.54
N LEU A 86 1.92 2.04 -9.22
CA LEU A 86 1.93 3.37 -9.80
C LEU A 86 3.23 3.54 -10.59
N SER A 87 3.13 4.05 -11.82
CA SER A 87 4.28 4.30 -12.69
C SER A 87 4.21 5.71 -13.23
N LEU A 88 5.36 6.31 -13.51
CA LEU A 88 5.47 7.72 -13.92
C LEU A 88 4.87 8.66 -12.85
N CYS A 89 5.10 8.30 -11.58
CA CYS A 89 4.58 9.04 -10.45
C CYS A 89 5.08 10.49 -10.40
N PRO A 90 4.29 11.38 -9.78
CA PRO A 90 4.67 12.75 -9.49
C PRO A 90 5.73 12.79 -8.37
N SER A 91 5.97 13.97 -7.82
CA SER A 91 6.92 14.15 -6.72
C SER A 91 6.57 13.27 -5.50
N MET A 92 7.53 13.08 -4.60
CA MET A 92 7.27 12.37 -3.34
C MET A 92 6.17 13.04 -2.51
N ASP A 93 6.04 14.36 -2.58
CA ASP A 93 5.06 15.13 -1.82
C ASP A 93 3.63 14.83 -2.27
N ASP A 94 3.44 14.65 -3.57
CA ASP A 94 2.14 14.28 -4.16
C ASP A 94 1.69 12.88 -3.72
N VAL A 95 2.64 11.99 -3.40
CA VAL A 95 2.37 10.62 -2.93
C VAL A 95 2.12 10.58 -1.41
N LEU A 96 2.47 11.61 -0.64
CA LEU A 96 2.27 11.61 0.82
C LEU A 96 0.83 11.36 1.28
N PRO A 97 -0.23 11.91 0.64
CA PRO A 97 -1.60 11.60 1.02
C PRO A 97 -1.91 10.10 0.94
N LEU A 98 -1.36 9.42 -0.07
CA LEU A 98 -1.48 7.98 -0.25
C LEU A 98 -0.80 7.23 0.89
N ILE A 99 0.43 7.60 1.25
CA ILE A 99 1.15 7.00 2.38
C ILE A 99 0.37 7.20 3.69
N LYS A 100 -0.11 8.41 3.96
CA LYS A 100 -0.89 8.70 5.18
C LYS A 100 -2.19 7.89 5.24
N ALA A 101 -2.84 7.63 4.11
CA ALA A 101 -4.06 6.83 4.10
C ALA A 101 -3.84 5.36 4.52
N LEU A 102 -2.64 4.82 4.30
CA LEU A 102 -2.29 3.46 4.72
C LEU A 102 -2.19 3.30 6.25
N GLN A 103 -2.14 4.39 7.02
CA GLN A 103 -2.27 4.33 8.48
C GLN A 103 -3.65 3.83 8.93
N SER A 104 -4.65 3.90 8.06
CA SER A 104 -5.98 3.40 8.39
C SER A 104 -5.94 1.87 8.53
N PRO A 105 -6.45 1.29 9.63
CA PRO A 105 -6.51 -0.16 9.80
C PRO A 105 -7.42 -0.84 8.75
N ARG A 106 -8.28 -0.06 8.07
CA ARG A 106 -9.14 -0.52 6.99
C ARG A 106 -8.40 -0.72 5.67
N ALA A 107 -7.20 -0.14 5.52
CA ALA A 107 -6.40 -0.29 4.32
C ALA A 107 -5.81 -1.72 4.26
N GLY A 108 -6.48 -2.61 3.55
CA GLY A 108 -6.09 -4.01 3.37
C GLY A 108 -4.96 -4.25 2.36
N LEU A 109 -4.26 -3.19 1.95
CA LEU A 109 -3.22 -3.21 0.91
C LEU A 109 -1.99 -3.98 1.42
N GLU A 110 -1.47 -4.89 0.59
CA GLU A 110 -0.32 -5.73 0.92
C GLU A 110 0.93 -5.36 0.11
N GLU A 111 0.75 -4.80 -1.08
CA GLU A 111 1.82 -4.41 -1.99
C GLU A 111 1.59 -3.00 -2.56
N LEU A 112 2.60 -2.15 -2.43
CA LEU A 112 2.67 -0.84 -3.09
C LEU A 112 3.93 -0.79 -3.95
N VAL A 113 3.77 -0.66 -5.26
CA VAL A 113 4.90 -0.59 -6.18
C VAL A 113 4.92 0.76 -6.85
N PHE A 114 6.05 1.43 -6.75
CA PHE A 114 6.41 2.54 -7.61
C PHE A 114 7.29 1.99 -8.74
N HIS A 115 6.91 2.16 -9.99
CA HIS A 115 7.78 1.93 -11.12
C HIS A 115 8.29 3.28 -11.57
N VAL A 116 9.56 3.54 -11.33
CA VAL A 116 10.09 4.87 -11.56
C VAL A 116 11.47 4.81 -12.14
N ASP A 117 11.59 5.49 -13.27
CA ASP A 117 12.85 5.96 -13.82
C ASP A 117 13.21 7.36 -13.28
N TYR A 118 12.36 8.01 -12.46
CA TYR A 118 12.47 9.45 -12.13
C TYR A 118 12.27 9.86 -10.65
N LEU A 119 11.94 8.96 -9.72
CA LEU A 119 11.70 9.34 -8.30
C LEU A 119 12.99 9.77 -7.61
N SER A 120 14.16 9.51 -8.19
CA SER A 120 15.47 9.94 -7.70
C SER A 120 15.81 11.39 -8.04
N GLU A 121 15.23 11.97 -9.11
CA GLU A 121 15.58 13.32 -9.58
C GLU A 121 14.60 14.40 -9.12
N ARG A 122 13.40 14.00 -8.69
CA ARG A 122 12.34 14.88 -8.15
C ARG A 122 12.07 14.63 -6.67
N LEU A 123 13.11 14.30 -5.93
CA LEU A 123 13.02 14.15 -4.49
C LEU A 123 12.70 15.52 -3.89
N GLY A 124 11.44 15.74 -3.52
CA GLY A 124 11.08 16.67 -2.46
C GLY A 124 11.82 16.28 -1.16
N ASP A 125 11.26 16.57 0.02
CA ASP A 125 11.92 16.15 1.25
C ASP A 125 11.87 14.61 1.41
N ARG A 126 12.85 13.90 0.82
CA ARG A 126 13.00 12.44 0.90
C ARG A 126 12.99 11.98 2.34
N LYS A 127 13.63 12.74 3.22
CA LYS A 127 13.67 12.43 4.65
C LYS A 127 12.28 12.53 5.26
N HIS A 128 11.51 13.55 4.91
CA HIS A 128 10.10 13.65 5.31
C HIS A 128 9.28 12.45 4.82
N PHE A 129 9.38 12.09 3.53
CA PHE A 129 8.68 10.93 2.98
C PHE A 129 9.04 9.63 3.70
N LEU A 130 10.33 9.38 3.94
CA LEU A 130 10.80 8.18 4.63
C LEU A 130 10.34 8.16 6.09
N ASN A 131 10.36 9.30 6.78
CA ASN A 131 9.84 9.42 8.14
C ASN A 131 8.34 9.15 8.21
N CYS A 132 7.54 9.72 7.30
CA CYS A 132 6.12 9.44 7.21
C CYS A 132 5.83 7.97 6.90
N THR A 133 6.63 7.35 6.02
CA THR A 133 6.50 5.92 5.69
C THR A 133 6.83 5.05 6.89
N ALA A 134 7.90 5.35 7.63
CA ALA A 134 8.27 4.65 8.84
C ALA A 134 7.19 4.76 9.92
N GLU A 135 6.66 5.97 10.13
CA GLU A 135 5.57 6.21 11.08
C GLU A 135 4.30 5.46 10.68
N MET A 136 3.97 5.44 9.39
CA MET A 136 2.83 4.67 8.88
C MET A 136 2.97 3.17 9.16
N LEU A 137 4.16 2.60 8.95
CA LEU A 137 4.40 1.17 9.19
C LEU A 137 4.41 0.79 10.68
N ARG A 138 4.48 1.76 11.60
CA ARG A 138 4.31 1.47 13.03
C ARG A 138 2.90 0.97 13.33
N THR A 139 1.89 1.48 12.63
CA THR A 139 0.47 1.15 12.85
C THR A 139 -0.15 0.31 11.73
N ASN A 140 0.43 0.34 10.54
CA ASN A 140 0.01 -0.52 9.43
C ASN A 140 0.65 -1.90 9.53
N TYR A 141 -0.18 -2.93 9.70
CA TYR A 141 0.29 -4.33 9.81
C TYR A 141 0.09 -5.14 8.52
N THR A 142 -0.55 -4.55 7.51
CA THR A 142 -0.99 -5.25 6.30
C THR A 142 0.01 -5.14 5.15
N LEU A 143 0.70 -4.01 5.02
CA LEU A 143 1.62 -3.74 3.93
C LEU A 143 2.91 -4.54 4.12
N LYS A 144 3.18 -5.46 3.20
CA LYS A 144 4.33 -6.38 3.26
C LYS A 144 5.45 -5.95 2.32
N CYS A 145 5.11 -5.13 1.32
CA CYS A 145 6.06 -4.78 0.28
C CYS A 145 5.85 -3.35 -0.20
N ILE A 146 6.92 -2.57 -0.21
CA ILE A 146 7.03 -1.33 -0.96
C ILE A 146 8.22 -1.46 -1.91
N ARG A 147 8.02 -1.23 -3.20
CA ARG A 147 9.07 -1.32 -4.25
C ARG A 147 9.22 -0.01 -5.01
N GLY A 148 10.38 0.18 -5.65
CA GLY A 148 10.68 1.36 -6.45
C GLY A 148 11.23 2.55 -5.68
N ILE A 149 11.53 2.37 -4.40
CA ILE A 149 12.11 3.39 -3.54
C ILE A 149 13.36 2.81 -2.89
N SER A 150 14.46 3.56 -2.96
CA SER A 150 15.64 3.26 -2.17
C SER A 150 15.45 3.85 -0.77
N TRP A 151 15.57 3.01 0.27
CA TRP A 151 15.43 3.45 1.66
C TRP A 151 16.67 4.19 2.17
N GLY A 152 17.84 3.95 1.55
CA GLY A 152 19.13 4.36 2.09
C GLY A 152 19.53 3.55 3.32
N ALA A 153 20.82 3.53 3.64
CA ALA A 153 21.37 2.71 4.73
C ALA A 153 20.84 3.11 6.13
N THR A 154 20.37 4.35 6.30
CA THR A 154 19.95 4.91 7.58
C THR A 154 18.51 4.58 7.97
N HIS A 155 17.66 4.15 7.03
CA HIS A 155 16.24 3.88 7.29
C HIS A 155 15.97 2.38 7.37
N THR A 156 16.70 1.68 8.23
CA THR A 156 16.56 0.23 8.46
C THR A 156 15.21 -0.16 9.08
N ILE A 157 14.49 0.81 9.64
CA ILE A 157 13.19 0.59 10.29
C ILE A 157 12.05 0.24 9.31
N ILE A 158 12.08 0.81 8.10
CA ILE A 158 11.07 0.50 7.05
C ILE A 158 11.15 -0.97 6.64
N PRO A 159 12.29 -1.50 6.16
CA PRO A 159 12.39 -2.91 5.80
C PRO A 159 12.14 -3.83 6.99
N PHE A 160 12.50 -3.41 8.22
CA PHE A 160 12.17 -4.15 9.43
C PHE A 160 10.66 -4.31 9.64
N TYR A 161 9.87 -3.23 9.58
CA TYR A 161 8.41 -3.36 9.73
C TYR A 161 7.74 -4.11 8.58
N LEU A 162 8.22 -3.94 7.34
CA LEU A 162 7.74 -4.74 6.21
C LEU A 162 7.99 -6.25 6.45
N GLN A 163 9.16 -6.60 6.99
CA GLN A 163 9.48 -7.97 7.37
C GLN A 163 8.55 -8.46 8.48
N LEU A 164 8.29 -7.65 9.52
CA LEU A 164 7.34 -8.02 10.57
C LEU A 164 5.94 -8.31 10.00
N ASN A 165 5.46 -7.47 9.09
CA ASN A 165 4.17 -7.68 8.42
C ASN A 165 4.18 -8.95 7.57
N HIS A 166 5.30 -9.28 6.93
CA HIS A 166 5.48 -10.52 6.16
C HIS A 166 5.37 -11.77 7.03
N VAL A 167 5.97 -11.77 8.23
CA VAL A 167 5.99 -12.94 9.14
C VAL A 167 4.68 -13.14 9.92
N GLY A 168 3.72 -12.22 9.77
CA GLY A 168 2.39 -12.36 10.34
C GLY A 168 2.08 -11.43 11.51
N ARG A 169 2.77 -10.28 11.64
CA ARG A 169 2.46 -9.26 12.66
C ARG A 169 0.97 -8.91 12.72
N ALA A 170 0.29 -8.77 11.59
CA ALA A 170 -1.17 -8.53 11.56
C ALA A 170 -1.98 -9.64 12.24
N ARG A 171 -1.60 -10.91 12.03
CA ARG A 171 -2.28 -12.05 12.65
C ARG A 171 -2.04 -12.08 14.16
N LEU A 172 -0.81 -11.80 14.60
CA LEU A 172 -0.40 -11.91 15.99
C LEU A 172 -0.85 -10.72 16.86
N LEU A 173 -0.75 -9.50 16.33
CA LEU A 173 -1.00 -8.25 17.07
C LEU A 173 -2.27 -7.53 16.66
N GLY A 174 -2.80 -7.82 15.46
CA GLY A 174 -3.99 -7.15 14.93
C GLY A 174 -5.28 -7.93 15.10
N SER A 175 -5.22 -9.14 15.67
CA SER A 175 -6.39 -9.99 15.91
C SER A 175 -6.40 -10.50 17.34
N ASP A 176 -7.55 -10.38 18.00
CA ASP A 176 -7.79 -10.96 19.34
C ASP A 176 -7.87 -12.50 19.31
N THR A 177 -7.76 -13.10 18.14
CA THR A 177 -7.89 -14.55 17.94
C THR A 177 -6.56 -15.31 17.95
N ALA A 178 -5.42 -14.61 18.04
CA ALA A 178 -4.10 -15.24 17.99
C ALA A 178 -3.91 -16.20 19.17
N GLN A 179 -3.63 -17.48 18.87
CA GLN A 179 -3.40 -18.51 19.89
C GLN A 179 -1.92 -18.56 20.28
N PRO A 180 -1.57 -19.01 21.50
CA PRO A 180 -0.17 -19.17 21.91
C PRO A 180 0.68 -19.96 20.91
N LYS A 181 0.08 -20.96 20.27
CA LYS A 181 0.71 -21.74 19.19
C LYS A 181 1.12 -20.87 17.99
N ASP A 182 0.28 -19.94 17.55
CA ASP A 182 0.60 -19.05 16.41
C ASP A 182 1.87 -18.24 16.67
N TRP A 183 2.04 -17.80 17.92
CA TRP A 183 3.23 -17.07 18.34
C TRP A 183 4.48 -17.95 18.35
N ILE A 184 4.40 -19.12 18.97
CA ILE A 184 5.52 -20.09 19.03
C ILE A 184 5.94 -20.50 17.61
N ASP A 185 4.98 -20.87 16.75
CA ASP A 185 5.26 -21.27 15.37
C ASP A 185 5.95 -20.13 14.59
N THR A 186 5.51 -18.88 14.81
CA THR A 186 6.13 -17.71 14.17
C THR A 186 7.54 -17.44 14.70
N LEU A 187 7.78 -17.60 16.01
CA LEU A 187 9.11 -17.46 16.61
C LEU A 187 10.09 -18.52 16.08
N ILE A 188 9.66 -19.79 16.01
CA ILE A 188 10.47 -20.90 15.49
C ILE A 188 10.81 -20.69 14.01
N ALA A 189 9.82 -20.27 13.21
CA ALA A 189 10.01 -19.98 11.79
C ALA A 189 11.02 -18.85 11.54
N ASN A 190 11.12 -17.90 12.47
CA ASN A 190 11.98 -16.72 12.35
C ASN A 190 13.17 -16.72 13.32
N ARG A 191 13.54 -17.88 13.89
CA ARG A 191 14.59 -18.04 14.92
C ARG A 191 15.95 -17.42 14.56
N HIS A 192 16.23 -17.27 13.27
CA HIS A 192 17.48 -16.70 12.76
C HIS A 192 17.46 -15.17 12.64
N ASP A 193 16.29 -14.52 12.65
CA ASP A 193 16.17 -13.06 12.68
C ASP A 193 15.92 -12.60 14.11
N THR A 194 17.01 -12.36 14.84
CA THR A 194 16.99 -11.98 16.26
C THR A 194 16.19 -10.70 16.51
N ARG A 195 16.10 -9.78 15.54
CA ARG A 195 15.33 -8.53 15.68
C ARG A 195 13.84 -8.81 15.66
N VAL A 196 13.39 -9.69 14.76
CA VAL A 196 11.99 -10.12 14.68
C VAL A 196 11.60 -10.88 15.95
N VAL A 197 12.42 -11.85 16.37
CA VAL A 197 12.19 -12.63 17.60
C VAL A 197 12.09 -11.71 18.81
N HIS A 198 13.07 -10.83 18.99
CA HIS A 198 13.08 -9.89 20.12
C HIS A 198 11.84 -8.99 20.12
N TYR A 199 11.45 -8.45 18.97
CA TYR A 199 10.24 -7.62 18.85
C TYR A 199 8.98 -8.39 19.24
N LEU A 200 8.82 -9.62 18.75
CA LEU A 200 7.63 -10.43 19.04
C LEU A 200 7.55 -10.80 20.52
N LEU A 201 8.67 -11.17 21.15
CA LEU A 201 8.73 -11.46 22.59
C LEU A 201 8.38 -10.23 23.44
N LEU A 202 8.89 -9.05 23.08
CA LEU A 202 8.52 -7.80 23.76
C LEU A 202 7.04 -7.45 23.57
N SER A 203 6.47 -7.79 22.41
CA SER A 203 5.08 -7.48 22.11
C SER A 203 4.10 -8.40 22.83
N ASN A 204 4.53 -9.58 23.27
CA ASN A 204 3.74 -10.46 24.14
C ASN A 204 4.65 -11.26 25.11
N PRO A 205 5.04 -10.66 26.25
CA PRO A 205 5.94 -11.31 27.20
C PRO A 205 5.39 -12.60 27.84
N THR A 206 4.07 -12.83 27.76
CA THR A 206 3.42 -14.00 28.39
C THR A 206 3.77 -15.34 27.71
N ILE A 207 4.32 -15.28 26.49
CA ILE A 207 4.83 -16.47 25.78
C ILE A 207 6.01 -17.10 26.55
N CYS A 208 6.80 -16.29 27.25
CA CYS A 208 7.95 -16.79 28.01
C CYS A 208 7.59 -17.40 29.36
N THR A 209 6.39 -17.09 29.88
CA THR A 209 5.94 -17.52 31.21
C THR A 209 4.87 -18.61 31.15
N SER A 210 4.39 -18.94 29.95
CA SER A 210 3.45 -20.03 29.77
C SER A 210 4.16 -21.36 30.08
N SER A 211 3.53 -22.18 30.91
CA SER A 211 4.00 -23.50 31.39
C SER A 211 4.24 -24.55 30.29
N ILE A 212 4.21 -24.15 29.02
CA ILE A 212 4.55 -24.97 27.84
C ILE A 212 6.04 -25.36 27.84
N PHE A 213 6.91 -24.59 28.50
CA PHE A 213 8.33 -24.91 28.67
C PHE A 213 8.66 -25.70 29.95
N ALA A 214 7.65 -26.11 30.72
CA ALA A 214 7.82 -26.81 32.00
C ALA A 214 7.81 -28.35 31.88
N ALA A 215 8.07 -28.90 30.68
CA ALA A 215 8.13 -30.34 30.42
C ALA A 215 9.52 -30.75 29.90
#